data_AF-A0A5E9G4X5-F1
#
_entry.id   AF-A0A5E9G4X5-F1
#
_cell.length_a   1.000
_cell.length_b   1.000
_cell.length_c   1.000
_cell.angle_alpha   90.00
_cell.angle_beta   90.00
_cell.angle_gamma   90.00
#
_symmetry.space_group_name_H-M   'P 1'
#
loop_
_entity.id
_entity.type
_entity.pdbx_description
1 polymer ?
#
loop_
_entity_poly.entity_id
_entity_poly.type
_entity_poly.pdbx_seq_one_letter_code
_entity_poly.pdbx_strand_id
1 'polypeptide(L)'
;MPTEAMPKIIASLYVGNLMLLILNLPLVGIWVKILQIPRPYLHAGILVFAGLGAFSLNFTQVDVVILLVDGVPGFFMRRYGYPIAPMMVGLILGPILENQLRHTLAISQGDPPALIASPIAATIYVSLIVIFALSYWMKCRQRTSVSEAVAVDEVAEPMAR
;
A
#
# COMPACT_ATOMS: atom_id res chain seq x y z
N MET A 1 35.05 -23.76 13.88
CA MET A 1 35.09 -22.75 12.80
C MET A 1 33.70 -22.60 12.17
N PRO A 2 32.86 -21.65 12.63
CA PRO A 2 31.61 -21.26 11.94
C PRO A 2 31.58 -19.79 11.43
N THR A 3 32.69 -19.04 11.52
CA THR A 3 32.79 -17.62 11.14
C THR A 3 32.70 -17.36 9.64
N GLU A 4 32.97 -18.36 8.81
CA GLU A 4 33.04 -18.21 7.35
C GLU A 4 31.66 -18.29 6.66
N ALA A 5 30.59 -18.64 7.39
CA ALA A 5 29.26 -18.86 6.82
C ALA A 5 28.45 -17.56 6.67
N MET A 6 28.53 -16.66 7.66
CA MET A 6 27.85 -15.35 7.61
C MET A 6 28.21 -14.50 6.37
N PRO A 7 29.49 -14.30 6.01
CA PRO A 7 29.84 -13.50 4.84
C PRO A 7 29.35 -14.15 3.54
N LYS A 8 29.22 -15.48 3.47
CA LYS A 8 28.70 -16.18 2.28
C LYS A 8 27.19 -15.95 2.09
N ILE A 9 26.42 -15.93 3.18
CA ILE A 9 24.96 -15.65 3.13
C ILE A 9 24.72 -14.17 2.81
N ILE A 10 25.50 -13.26 3.41
CA ILE A 10 25.41 -11.83 3.11
C ILE A 10 25.79 -11.58 1.64
N ALA A 11 26.88 -12.20 1.15
CA ALA A 11 27.29 -12.09 -0.24
C ALA A 11 26.24 -12.64 -1.21
N SER A 12 25.58 -13.77 -0.91
CA SER A 12 24.51 -14.31 -1.77
C SER A 12 23.26 -13.43 -1.78
N LEU A 13 22.95 -12.72 -0.68
CA LEU A 13 21.87 -11.73 -0.64
C LEU A 13 22.19 -10.51 -1.52
N TYR A 14 23.44 -10.04 -1.53
CA TYR A 14 23.87 -8.94 -2.41
C TYR A 14 23.84 -9.36 -3.88
N VAL A 15 24.40 -10.52 -4.21
CA VAL A 15 24.39 -11.05 -5.58
C VAL A 15 22.95 -11.32 -6.04
N GLY A 16 22.11 -11.86 -5.17
CA GLY A 16 20.69 -12.10 -5.44
C GLY A 16 19.93 -10.80 -5.71
N ASN A 17 20.12 -9.75 -4.90
CA ASN A 17 19.50 -8.44 -5.14
C ASN A 17 20.00 -7.79 -6.43
N LEU A 18 21.31 -7.90 -6.72
CA LEU A 18 21.88 -7.38 -7.96
C LEU A 18 21.28 -8.09 -9.19
N MET A 19 21.16 -9.41 -9.13
CA MET A 19 20.52 -10.21 -10.18
C MET A 19 19.02 -9.90 -10.28
N LEU A 20 18.33 -9.71 -9.16
CA LEU A 20 16.92 -9.29 -9.11
C LEU A 20 16.72 -7.91 -9.76
N LEU A 21 17.64 -6.97 -9.53
CA LEU A 21 17.63 -5.63 -10.14
C LEU A 21 17.84 -5.71 -11.65
N ILE A 22 18.86 -6.46 -12.10
CA ILE A 22 19.13 -6.68 -13.53
C ILE A 22 17.93 -7.34 -14.21
N LEU A 23 17.22 -8.23 -13.53
CA LEU A 23 16.02 -8.89 -14.06
C LEU A 23 14.79 -7.97 -14.02
N ASN A 24 14.60 -7.19 -12.95
CA ASN A 24 13.45 -6.28 -12.81
C ASN A 24 13.49 -5.11 -13.79
N LEU A 25 14.68 -4.57 -14.07
CA LEU A 25 14.83 -3.39 -14.94
C LEU A 25 14.25 -3.57 -16.36
N PRO A 26 14.52 -4.68 -17.09
CA PRO A 26 13.85 -4.96 -18.37
C PRO A 26 12.39 -5.38 -18.19
N LEU A 27 12.06 -6.09 -17.11
CA LEU A 27 10.68 -6.52 -16.83
C LEU A 27 9.74 -5.33 -16.64
N VAL A 28 10.18 -4.29 -15.93
CA VAL A 28 9.40 -3.06 -15.73
C VAL A 28 8.92 -2.47 -17.06
N GLY A 29 9.76 -2.50 -18.10
CA GLY A 29 9.36 -2.04 -19.44
C GLY A 29 8.18 -2.84 -20.03
N ILE A 30 8.10 -4.14 -19.74
CA ILE A 30 6.98 -5.00 -20.14
C ILE A 30 5.75 -4.70 -19.29
N TRP A 31 5.91 -4.58 -17.97
CA TRP A 31 4.80 -4.24 -17.04
C TRP A 31 4.15 -2.90 -17.38
N VAL A 32 4.94 -1.89 -17.76
CA VAL A 32 4.42 -0.57 -18.19
C VAL A 32 3.62 -0.69 -19.48
N LYS A 33 4.05 -1.51 -20.44
CA LYS A 33 3.28 -1.76 -21.69
C LYS A 33 1.92 -2.40 -21.40
N ILE A 34 1.82 -3.28 -20.42
CA ILE A 34 0.54 -3.85 -19.98
C ILE A 34 -0.37 -2.74 -19.42
N LEU A 35 0.20 -1.78 -18.69
CA LEU A 35 -0.54 -0.64 -18.14
C LEU A 35 -1.04 0.35 -19.21
N GLN A 36 -0.46 0.32 -20.42
CA GLN A 36 -0.91 1.13 -21.56
C GLN A 36 -2.11 0.53 -22.30
N ILE A 37 -2.52 -0.70 -21.96
CA ILE A 37 -3.72 -1.32 -22.55
C ILE A 37 -4.96 -0.52 -22.11
N PRO A 38 -5.91 -0.22 -23.03
CA PRO A 38 -7.12 0.52 -22.71
C PRO A 38 -7.85 -0.06 -21.49
N ARG A 39 -8.19 0.83 -20.53
CA ARG A 39 -8.71 0.48 -19.20
C ARG A 39 -9.83 -0.58 -19.17
N PRO A 40 -10.80 -0.61 -20.11
CA PRO A 40 -11.85 -1.62 -20.10
C PRO A 40 -11.31 -3.06 -20.24
N TYR A 41 -10.33 -3.28 -21.12
CA TYR A 41 -9.75 -4.61 -21.36
C TYR A 41 -8.91 -5.07 -20.17
N LEU A 42 -8.19 -4.14 -19.54
CA LEU A 42 -7.38 -4.45 -18.36
C LEU A 42 -8.25 -4.88 -17.18
N HIS A 43 -9.38 -4.20 -16.95
CA HIS A 43 -10.33 -4.61 -15.91
C HIS A 43 -11.02 -5.95 -16.20
N ALA A 44 -11.38 -6.22 -17.46
CA ALA A 44 -11.93 -7.52 -17.85
C ALA A 44 -10.91 -8.65 -17.62
N GLY A 45 -9.64 -8.44 -18.01
CA GLY A 45 -8.56 -9.40 -17.77
C GLY A 45 -8.36 -9.68 -16.27
N ILE A 46 -8.25 -8.64 -15.45
CA ILE A 46 -8.12 -8.78 -14.00
C ILE A 46 -9.29 -9.58 -13.42
N LEU A 47 -10.53 -9.30 -13.85
CA LEU A 47 -11.71 -10.00 -13.35
C LEU A 47 -11.69 -11.49 -13.69
N VAL A 48 -11.29 -11.85 -14.92
CA VAL A 48 -11.15 -13.25 -15.36
C VAL A 48 -10.06 -13.96 -14.58
N PHE A 49 -8.88 -13.35 -14.42
CA PHE A 49 -7.78 -13.94 -13.65
C PHE A 49 -8.11 -14.07 -12.16
N ALA A 50 -8.81 -13.09 -11.58
CA ALA A 50 -9.27 -13.16 -10.20
C ALA A 50 -10.30 -14.28 -10.00
N GLY A 51 -11.26 -14.42 -10.91
CA GLY A 51 -12.23 -15.53 -10.88
C GLY A 51 -11.56 -16.90 -11.04
N LEU A 52 -10.61 -17.03 -11.97
CA LEU A 52 -9.85 -18.26 -12.17
C LEU A 52 -8.98 -18.58 -10.95
N GLY A 53 -8.34 -17.57 -10.34
CA GLY A 53 -7.55 -17.72 -9.13
C GLY A 53 -8.38 -18.16 -7.93
N ALA A 54 -9.56 -17.56 -7.72
CA ALA A 54 -10.48 -17.97 -6.67
C ALA A 54 -10.99 -19.40 -6.88
N PHE A 55 -11.35 -19.74 -8.12
CA PHE A 55 -11.78 -21.10 -8.46
C PHE A 55 -10.66 -22.14 -8.28
N SER A 56 -9.40 -21.77 -8.50
CA SER A 56 -8.24 -22.67 -8.41
C SER A 56 -7.93 -23.16 -6.99
N LEU A 57 -8.45 -22.51 -5.94
CA LEU A 57 -8.14 -22.88 -4.55
C LEU A 57 -8.94 -24.10 -4.09
N ASN A 58 -10.26 -24.07 -4.25
CA ASN A 58 -11.14 -25.13 -3.76
C ASN A 58 -12.01 -25.76 -4.85
N PHE A 59 -11.87 -25.37 -6.11
CA PHE A 59 -12.71 -25.82 -7.24
C PHE A 59 -14.21 -25.72 -6.98
N THR A 60 -14.63 -24.81 -6.10
CA THR A 60 -16.02 -24.59 -5.71
C THR A 60 -16.56 -23.34 -6.39
N GLN A 61 -17.79 -23.44 -6.88
CA GLN A 61 -18.50 -22.30 -7.46
C GLN A 61 -18.83 -21.22 -6.42
N VAL A 62 -18.86 -21.59 -5.14
CA VAL A 62 -19.10 -20.67 -4.03
C VAL A 62 -18.02 -19.59 -3.94
N ASP A 63 -16.75 -19.93 -4.18
CA ASP A 63 -15.63 -18.98 -4.11
C ASP A 63 -15.75 -17.90 -5.21
N VAL A 64 -16.26 -18.27 -6.38
CA VAL A 64 -16.53 -17.33 -7.48
C VAL A 64 -17.71 -16.41 -7.15
N VAL A 65 -18.76 -16.95 -6.53
CA VAL A 65 -19.90 -16.14 -6.09
C VAL A 65 -19.49 -15.16 -4.99
N ILE A 66 -18.72 -15.62 -3.99
CA ILE A 66 -18.17 -14.76 -2.95
C ILE A 66 -17.30 -13.66 -3.57
N LEU A 67 -16.41 -14.00 -4.52
CA LEU A 67 -15.59 -13.02 -5.24
C LEU A 67 -16.43 -11.96 -5.96
N LEU A 68 -17.53 -12.35 -6.61
CA LEU A 68 -18.43 -11.40 -7.26
C LEU A 68 -19.14 -10.50 -6.24
N VAL A 69 -19.55 -11.06 -5.10
CA VAL A 69 -20.20 -10.31 -4.02
C VAL A 69 -19.23 -9.33 -3.35
N ASP A 70 -18.02 -9.76 -3.00
CA ASP A 70 -16.96 -8.90 -2.42
C ASP A 70 -16.45 -7.83 -3.40
N GLY A 71 -16.59 -8.07 -4.71
CA GLY A 71 -16.35 -7.06 -5.73
C GLY A 71 -17.32 -5.87 -5.69
N VAL A 72 -18.54 -6.06 -5.16
CA VAL A 72 -19.58 -5.02 -5.11
C VAL A 72 -19.18 -3.84 -4.21
N PRO A 73 -18.77 -4.03 -2.94
CA PRO A 73 -18.21 -2.96 -2.11
C PRO A 73 -17.05 -2.22 -2.78
N GLY A 74 -16.14 -2.96 -3.44
CA GLY A 74 -15.01 -2.38 -4.17
C GLY A 74 -15.45 -1.48 -5.34
N PHE A 75 -16.49 -1.88 -6.07
CA PHE A 75 -17.08 -1.07 -7.13
C PHE A 75 -17.69 0.24 -6.60
N PHE A 76 -18.44 0.17 -5.49
CA PHE A 76 -19.01 1.36 -4.85
C PHE A 76 -17.91 2.32 -4.36
N MET A 77 -16.86 1.81 -3.70
CA MET A 77 -15.73 2.64 -3.26
C MET A 77 -15.10 3.40 -4.43
N ARG A 78 -14.94 2.75 -5.58
CA ARG A 78 -14.42 3.38 -6.78
C ARG A 78 -15.37 4.43 -7.36
N ARG A 79 -16.69 4.23 -7.26
CA ARG A 79 -17.71 5.18 -7.70
C ARG A 79 -17.73 6.46 -6.86
N TYR A 80 -17.50 6.35 -5.55
CA TYR A 80 -17.48 7.47 -4.61
C TYR A 80 -16.09 8.11 -4.42
N GLY A 81 -15.06 7.61 -5.12
CA GLY A 81 -13.71 8.17 -5.05
C GLY A 81 -12.95 7.81 -3.76
N TYR A 82 -13.41 6.82 -3.00
CA TYR A 82 -12.68 6.33 -1.83
C TYR A 82 -11.50 5.46 -2.28
N PRO A 83 -10.29 5.70 -1.76
CA PRO A 83 -9.14 4.87 -2.07
C PRO A 83 -9.31 3.48 -1.43
N ILE A 84 -9.48 2.45 -2.26
CA ILE A 84 -9.75 1.06 -1.82
C ILE A 84 -8.58 0.50 -0.99
N ALA A 85 -7.34 0.77 -1.41
CA ALA A 85 -6.14 0.26 -0.75
C ALA A 85 -6.03 0.64 0.74
N PRO A 86 -6.07 1.93 1.15
CA PRO A 86 -6.01 2.29 2.56
C PRO A 86 -7.24 1.85 3.36
N MET A 87 -8.42 1.74 2.74
CA MET A 87 -9.60 1.18 3.41
C MET A 87 -9.39 -0.29 3.78
N MET A 88 -8.88 -1.10 2.84
CA MET A 88 -8.57 -2.51 3.10
C MET A 88 -7.47 -2.68 4.14
N VAL A 89 -6.42 -1.87 4.07
CA VAL A 89 -5.35 -1.83 5.08
C VAL A 89 -5.95 -1.48 6.45
N GLY A 90 -6.79 -0.45 6.54
CA GLY A 90 -7.45 -0.07 7.79
C GLY A 90 -8.36 -1.17 8.36
N LEU A 91 -9.11 -1.87 7.50
CA LEU A 91 -9.99 -2.95 7.91
C LEU A 91 -9.22 -4.16 8.47
N ILE A 92 -8.07 -4.50 7.88
CA ILE A 92 -7.20 -5.58 8.37
C ILE A 92 -6.44 -5.14 9.63
N LEU A 93 -5.94 -3.91 9.66
CA LEU A 93 -5.16 -3.39 10.79
C LEU A 93 -6.03 -3.12 12.01
N GLY A 94 -7.29 -2.75 11.86
CA GLY A 94 -8.23 -2.47 12.95
C GLY A 94 -8.26 -3.55 14.04
N PRO A 95 -8.61 -4.82 13.73
CA PRO A 95 -8.63 -5.88 14.73
C PRO A 95 -7.24 -6.20 15.30
N ILE A 96 -6.17 -6.05 14.50
CA ILE A 96 -4.80 -6.26 14.96
C ILE A 96 -4.43 -5.19 15.99
N LEU A 97 -4.69 -3.91 15.69
CA LEU A 97 -4.46 -2.78 16.58
C LEU A 97 -5.21 -2.95 17.89
N GLU A 98 -6.49 -3.29 17.80
CA GLU A 98 -7.36 -3.46 18.95
C GLU A 98 -6.92 -4.62 19.85
N ASN A 99 -6.50 -5.74 19.24
CA ASN A 99 -5.95 -6.87 19.99
C ASN A 99 -4.63 -6.51 20.69
N GLN A 100 -3.75 -5.76 20.02
CA GLN A 100 -2.50 -5.31 20.64
C GLN A 100 -2.76 -4.29 21.76
N LEU A 101 -3.73 -3.38 21.58
CA LEU A 101 -4.15 -2.44 22.62
C LEU A 101 -4.68 -3.17 23.85
N ARG A 102 -5.60 -4.12 23.65
CA ARG A 102 -6.12 -4.96 24.73
C ARG A 102 -5.02 -5.76 25.43
N HIS A 103 -4.12 -6.36 24.66
CA HIS A 103 -3.00 -7.13 25.18
C HIS A 103 -2.07 -6.28 26.06
N THR A 104 -1.71 -5.08 25.59
CA THR A 104 -0.87 -4.16 26.37
C THR A 104 -1.59 -3.67 27.64
N LEU A 105 -2.87 -3.30 27.56
CA LEU A 105 -3.64 -2.88 28.74
C LEU A 105 -3.83 -4.02 29.75
N ALA A 106 -4.01 -5.25 29.28
CA ALA A 106 -4.10 -6.42 30.15
C ALA A 106 -2.78 -6.67 30.91
N ILE A 107 -1.64 -6.53 30.24
CA ILE A 107 -0.31 -6.65 30.89
C ILE A 107 -0.08 -5.54 31.92
N SER A 108 -0.57 -4.34 31.63
CA SER A 108 -0.43 -3.16 32.50
C SER A 108 -1.53 -3.05 33.57
N GLN A 109 -2.28 -4.12 33.83
CA GLN A 109 -3.37 -4.16 34.83
C GLN A 109 -4.43 -3.05 34.64
N GLY A 110 -4.63 -2.59 33.41
CA GLY A 110 -5.57 -1.53 33.08
C GLY A 110 -5.05 -0.10 33.24
N ASP A 111 -3.76 0.11 33.57
CA ASP A 111 -3.18 1.45 33.69
C ASP A 111 -2.92 2.09 32.31
N PRO A 112 -3.65 3.16 31.90
CA PRO A 112 -3.44 3.86 30.64
C PRO A 112 -2.04 4.51 30.47
N PRO A 113 -1.34 5.02 31.52
CA PRO A 113 -0.02 5.64 31.31
C PRO A 113 1.05 4.63 30.88
N ALA A 114 0.82 3.33 31.05
CA ALA A 114 1.75 2.31 30.58
C ALA A 114 1.92 2.30 29.04
N LEU A 115 0.94 2.82 28.29
CA LEU A 115 1.02 2.96 26.83
C LEU A 115 2.11 3.94 26.37
N ILE A 116 2.45 4.92 27.20
CA ILE A 116 3.46 5.96 26.91
C ILE A 116 4.72 5.81 27.78
N ALA A 117 4.65 5.01 28.84
CA ALA A 117 5.77 4.81 29.77
C ALA A 117 6.96 4.09 29.12
N SER A 118 6.73 3.29 28.08
CA SER A 118 7.83 2.64 27.36
C SER A 118 8.63 3.69 26.55
N PRO A 119 9.96 3.77 26.71
CA PRO A 119 10.79 4.72 25.97
C PRO A 119 10.70 4.52 24.45
N ILE A 120 10.40 3.30 24.00
CA ILE A 120 10.17 2.98 22.58
C ILE A 120 8.81 3.52 22.13
N ALA A 121 7.76 3.38 22.94
CA ALA A 121 6.45 3.94 22.62
C ALA A 121 6.50 5.47 22.55
N ALA A 122 7.16 6.12 23.52
CA ALA A 122 7.32 7.57 23.54
C ALA A 122 8.03 8.09 22.27
N THR A 123 9.12 7.44 21.84
CA THR A 123 9.83 7.83 20.61
C THR A 123 8.98 7.63 19.36
N ILE A 124 8.19 6.55 19.28
CA ILE A 124 7.24 6.30 18.18
C ILE A 124 6.15 7.37 18.15
N TYR A 125 5.51 7.70 19.29
CA TYR A 125 4.48 8.74 19.33
C TYR A 125 5.02 10.13 18.95
N VAL A 126 6.20 10.49 19.45
CA VAL A 126 6.85 11.75 19.08
C VAL A 126 7.17 11.80 17.59
N SER A 127 7.75 10.74 17.02
CA SER A 127 8.05 10.68 15.58
C SER A 127 6.77 10.74 14.72
N LEU A 128 5.69 10.09 15.14
CA LEU A 128 4.38 10.18 14.47
C LEU A 128 3.87 11.62 14.44
N ILE A 129 3.90 12.31 15.59
CA ILE A 129 3.48 13.72 15.68
C ILE A 129 4.34 14.61 14.77
N VAL A 130 5.67 14.41 14.76
CA VAL A 130 6.60 15.17 13.92
C VAL A 130 6.32 14.94 12.44
N ILE A 131 6.15 13.67 12.01
CA ILE A 131 5.85 13.33 10.61
C ILE A 131 4.50 13.92 10.19
N PHE A 132 3.49 13.82 11.05
CA PHE A 132 2.16 14.35 10.76
C PHE A 132 2.16 15.89 10.68
N ALA A 133 2.88 16.56 11.59
CA ALA A 133 3.07 18.00 11.58
C ALA A 133 3.85 18.46 10.33
N LEU A 134 4.93 17.77 9.97
CA LEU A 134 5.69 18.03 8.74
C LEU A 134 4.83 17.80 7.49
N SER A 135 4.05 16.72 7.43
CA SER A 135 3.16 16.43 6.31
C SER A 135 2.06 17.50 6.18
N TYR A 136 1.46 17.91 7.30
CA TYR A 136 0.46 18.99 7.32
C TYR A 136 1.06 20.33 6.90
N TRP A 137 2.25 20.67 7.41
CA TRP A 137 2.98 21.90 7.06
C TRP A 137 3.39 21.92 5.58
N MET A 138 3.89 20.80 5.06
CA MET A 138 4.20 20.64 3.64
C MET A 138 2.94 20.66 2.77
N LYS A 139 1.81 20.06 3.20
CA LYS A 139 0.55 20.10 2.45
C LYS A 139 -0.04 21.51 2.41
N CYS A 140 0.08 22.28 3.48
CA CYS A 140 -0.24 23.71 3.48
C CYS A 140 0.69 24.51 2.56
N ARG A 141 1.96 24.10 2.43
CA ARG A 141 2.94 24.74 1.53
C ARG A 141 2.82 24.29 0.06
N GLN A 142 2.36 23.07 -0.21
CA GLN A 142 2.21 22.49 -1.56
C GLN A 142 0.92 22.89 -2.28
N ARG A 143 -0.05 23.48 -1.56
CA ARG A 143 -1.23 24.09 -2.21
C ARG A 143 -0.83 25.20 -3.19
N THR A 144 0.32 25.86 -2.99
CA THR A 144 0.81 26.89 -3.90
C THR A 144 1.44 26.27 -5.16
N SER A 145 2.26 25.21 -5.04
CA SER A 145 3.02 24.66 -6.17
C SER A 145 2.21 23.77 -7.13
N VAL A 146 1.16 23.09 -6.66
CA VAL A 146 0.27 22.30 -7.54
C VAL A 146 -0.70 23.20 -8.30
N SER A 147 -1.12 24.33 -7.70
CA SER A 147 -1.93 25.34 -8.40
C SER A 147 -1.12 26.09 -9.46
N GLU A 148 0.17 26.31 -9.22
CA GLU A 148 1.10 26.93 -10.20
C GLU A 148 1.38 26.00 -11.39
N ALA A 149 1.56 24.69 -11.16
CA ALA A 149 1.76 23.72 -12.23
C ALA A 149 0.51 23.51 -13.11
N VAL A 150 -0.70 23.62 -12.55
CA VAL A 150 -1.97 23.56 -13.30
C VAL A 150 -2.26 24.87 -14.04
N ALA A 151 -1.93 26.03 -13.46
CA ALA A 151 -2.13 27.33 -14.10
C ALA A 151 -1.19 27.57 -15.30
N VAL A 152 0.03 27.01 -15.27
CA VAL A 152 0.97 27.12 -16.40
C VAL A 152 0.52 26.29 -17.61
N ASP A 153 -0.14 25.15 -17.38
CA ASP A 153 -0.68 24.27 -18.44
C ASP A 153 -1.96 24.88 -19.07
N GLU A 154 -2.84 25.46 -18.24
CA GLU A 154 -4.09 26.10 -18.68
C GLU A 154 -3.85 27.40 -19.48
N VAL A 155 -2.76 28.14 -19.20
CA VAL A 155 -2.39 29.36 -19.94
C VAL A 155 -1.60 29.04 -21.22
N ALA A 156 -1.04 27.83 -21.37
CA ALA A 156 -0.34 27.40 -22.58
C ALA A 156 -1.29 26.87 -23.68
N GLU A 157 -2.47 26.35 -23.32
CA GLU A 157 -3.44 25.79 -24.27
C GLU A 157 -4.21 26.78 -25.19
N PRO A 158 -4.44 28.07 -24.87
CA PRO A 158 -5.20 28.97 -25.74
C PRO A 158 -4.40 29.60 -26.89
N MET A 159 -3.07 29.41 -26.97
CA MET A 159 -2.25 29.95 -28.07
C MET A 159 -1.98 28.97 -29.22
N ALA A 160 -2.39 27.70 -29.08
CA ALA A 160 -2.15 26.65 -30.07
C ALA A 160 -3.40 26.31 -30.92
N ARG A 161 -4.43 27.16 -30.92
CA ARG A 161 -5.58 27.07 -31.82
C ARG A 161 -5.77 28.36 -32.62
#